data_AF-A0A6N8XIL8-F1
#
_entry.id   AF-A0A6N8XIL8-F1
#
_cell.length_a   1.000
_cell.length_b   1.000
_cell.length_c   1.000
_cell.angle_alpha   90.00
_cell.angle_beta   90.00
_cell.angle_gamma   90.00
#
_symmetry.space_group_name_H-M   'P 1'
#
loop_
_entity.id
_entity.type
_entity.pdbx_description
1 polymer ?
#
loop_
_entity_poly.entity_id
_entity_poly.type
_entity_poly.pdbx_seq_one_letter_code
_entity_poly.pdbx_strand_id
1 'polypeptide(L)'
;PQAALGVAFSFCIQMSFSAINTSIDPVAWLLFAASFLWIIAYDTLYAMVDRDDDLIIGVKSTAILFGRADRAVIGVLQLASVALLVLLGVRAGLQDAWYFGVAVALGLFVFQQRLIRNRDRDACFKAFGNNVWVGFALFAGAVVEFGMTGIANR
;
A
#
# COMPACT_ATOMS: atom_id res chain seq x y z
N PRO A 1 -2.01 14.85 8.25
CA PRO A 1 -3.38 14.43 7.83
C PRO A 1 -3.39 13.00 7.27
N GLN A 2 -2.37 12.68 6.45
CA GLN A 2 -2.12 11.39 5.81
C GLN A 2 -2.14 10.20 6.78
N ALA A 3 -1.52 10.35 7.97
CA ALA A 3 -1.52 9.29 8.98
C ALA A 3 -2.92 9.03 9.55
N ALA A 4 -3.73 10.07 9.83
CA ALA A 4 -5.09 9.89 10.32
C ALA A 4 -5.98 9.20 9.26
N LEU A 5 -5.83 9.60 7.99
CA LEU A 5 -6.50 8.96 6.85
C LEU A 5 -6.08 7.48 6.72
N GLY A 6 -4.77 7.21 6.81
CA GLY A 6 -4.22 5.86 6.78
C GLY A 6 -4.77 4.96 7.87
N VAL A 7 -4.87 5.45 9.10
CA VAL A 7 -5.48 4.69 10.21
C VAL A 7 -6.94 4.40 9.91
N ALA A 8 -7.72 5.43 9.52
CA ALA A 8 -9.16 5.28 9.28
C ALA A 8 -9.46 4.23 8.21
N PHE A 9 -8.78 4.27 7.07
CA PHE A 9 -8.98 3.28 6.01
C PHE A 9 -8.45 1.89 6.37
N SER A 10 -7.32 1.81 7.09
CA SER A 10 -6.76 0.50 7.46
C SER A 10 -7.58 -0.20 8.54
N PHE A 11 -8.32 0.55 9.37
CA PHE A 11 -9.07 -0.01 10.49
C PHE A 11 -10.20 -0.96 10.06
N CYS A 12 -10.67 -0.87 8.82
CA CYS A 12 -11.64 -1.82 8.28
C CYS A 12 -11.15 -3.26 8.35
N ILE A 13 -9.84 -3.50 8.26
CA ILE A 13 -9.20 -4.82 8.41
C ILE A 13 -9.49 -5.38 9.80
N GLN A 14 -9.29 -4.59 10.85
CA GLN A 14 -9.53 -5.01 12.23
C GLN A 14 -11.01 -5.32 12.46
N MET A 15 -11.89 -4.49 11.91
CA MET A 15 -13.34 -4.70 11.98
C MET A 15 -13.74 -6.01 11.30
N SER A 16 -13.26 -6.27 10.08
CA SER A 16 -13.54 -7.52 9.35
C SER A 16 -13.07 -8.76 10.11
N PHE A 17 -11.87 -8.73 10.73
CA PHE A 17 -11.38 -9.85 11.53
C PHE A 17 -12.19 -10.06 12.81
N SER A 18 -12.56 -8.98 13.52
CA SER A 18 -13.38 -9.05 14.73
C SER A 18 -14.82 -9.53 14.47
N ALA A 19 -15.32 -9.38 13.25
CA ALA A 19 -16.67 -9.80 12.90
C ALA A 19 -16.79 -11.33 12.76
N ILE A 20 -15.69 -12.02 12.47
CA ILE A 20 -15.68 -13.45 12.16
C ILE A 20 -15.00 -14.26 13.30
N ASN A 21 -14.09 -13.64 14.05
CA ASN A 21 -13.33 -14.30 15.11
C ASN A 21 -13.63 -13.71 16.49
N THR A 22 -13.54 -14.55 17.53
CA THR A 22 -13.66 -14.12 18.93
C THR A 22 -12.49 -13.25 19.42
N SER A 23 -11.37 -13.27 18.71
CA SER A 23 -10.18 -12.46 18.98
C SER A 23 -9.53 -11.99 17.68
N ILE A 24 -8.79 -10.90 17.76
CA ILE A 24 -8.06 -10.36 16.61
C ILE A 24 -6.74 -11.13 16.45
N ASP A 25 -6.61 -11.83 15.33
CA ASP A 25 -5.39 -12.56 14.98
C ASP A 25 -4.20 -11.59 14.78
N PRO A 26 -2.99 -11.89 15.28
CA PRO A 26 -1.77 -11.15 14.96
C PRO A 26 -1.54 -10.86 13.46
N VAL A 27 -2.00 -11.73 12.56
CA VAL A 27 -1.96 -11.54 11.11
C VAL A 27 -2.77 -10.32 10.67
N ALA A 28 -3.89 -10.02 11.33
CA ALA A 28 -4.70 -8.84 11.03
C ALA A 28 -3.93 -7.54 11.29
N TRP A 29 -3.11 -7.50 12.36
CA TRP A 29 -2.26 -6.36 12.68
C TRP A 29 -1.12 -6.17 11.66
N LEU A 30 -0.55 -7.26 11.14
CA LEU A 30 0.42 -7.19 10.05
C LEU A 30 -0.21 -6.61 8.78
N LEU A 31 -1.41 -7.08 8.41
CA LEU A 31 -2.13 -6.55 7.25
C LEU A 31 -2.51 -5.08 7.43
N PHE A 32 -2.94 -4.70 8.64
CA PHE A 32 -3.20 -3.31 8.99
C PHE A 32 -1.97 -2.44 8.84
N ALA A 33 -0.82 -2.86 9.37
CA ALA A 33 0.42 -2.09 9.27
C ALA A 33 0.90 -1.99 7.82
N ALA A 34 0.81 -3.07 7.03
CA ALA A 34 1.15 -3.06 5.61
C ALA A 34 0.26 -2.09 4.81
N SER A 35 -1.04 -2.15 5.05
CA SER A 35 -2.03 -1.24 4.46
C SER A 35 -1.74 0.20 4.86
N PHE A 36 -1.59 0.48 6.14
CA PHE A 36 -1.32 1.81 6.68
C PHE A 36 -0.12 2.49 6.01
N LEU A 37 1.00 1.78 5.89
CA LEU A 37 2.21 2.30 5.23
C LEU A 37 1.98 2.54 3.74
N TRP A 38 1.25 1.64 3.07
CA TRP A 38 0.90 1.80 1.66
C TRP A 38 -0.02 3.01 1.43
N ILE A 39 -1.00 3.24 2.31
CA ILE A 39 -1.90 4.40 2.25
C ILE A 39 -1.12 5.69 2.38
N ILE A 40 -0.22 5.78 3.34
CA ILE A 40 0.65 6.96 3.47
C ILE A 40 1.49 7.15 2.21
N ALA A 41 2.02 6.08 1.61
CA ALA A 41 2.83 6.18 0.40
C ALA A 41 2.04 6.76 -0.77
N TYR A 42 0.84 6.26 -1.07
CA TYR A 42 0.06 6.78 -2.19
C TYR A 42 -0.59 8.13 -1.90
N ASP A 43 -0.97 8.42 -0.66
CA ASP A 43 -1.49 9.74 -0.28
C ASP A 43 -0.40 10.80 -0.38
N THR A 44 0.87 10.42 -0.14
CA THR A 44 2.03 11.28 -0.41
C THR A 44 2.25 11.49 -1.90
N LEU A 45 1.99 10.49 -2.76
CA LEU A 45 1.98 10.70 -4.23
C LEU A 45 0.93 11.72 -4.64
N TYR A 46 -0.27 11.64 -4.05
CA TYR A 46 -1.34 12.60 -4.30
C TYR A 46 -0.96 14.00 -3.83
N ALA A 47 -0.34 14.14 -2.65
CA ALA A 47 0.18 15.42 -2.16
C ALA A 47 1.27 16.04 -3.06
N MET A 48 1.98 15.25 -3.87
CA MET A 48 2.91 15.78 -4.89
C MET A 48 2.18 16.43 -6.08
N VAL A 49 0.95 16.02 -6.37
CA VAL A 49 0.10 16.61 -7.42
C VAL A 49 -0.33 18.02 -7.03
N ASP A 50 -0.68 18.20 -5.75
CA ASP A 50 -1.23 19.45 -5.22
C ASP A 50 -0.14 20.43 -4.73
N ARG A 51 1.14 20.10 -4.94
CA ARG A 51 2.27 20.87 -4.42
C ARG A 51 2.27 22.34 -4.84
N ASP A 52 2.04 22.63 -6.11
CA ASP A 52 2.09 24.00 -6.64
C ASP A 52 0.92 24.85 -6.10
N ASP A 53 -0.24 24.23 -5.93
CA ASP A 53 -1.44 24.87 -5.37
C ASP A 53 -1.28 25.10 -3.84
N ASP A 54 -0.73 24.10 -3.13
CA ASP A 54 -0.41 24.19 -1.69
C ASP A 54 0.60 25.30 -1.38
N LEU A 55 1.56 25.53 -2.27
CA LEU A 55 2.55 26.61 -2.16
C LEU A 55 1.91 28.00 -2.32
N ILE A 56 0.92 28.14 -3.19
CA ILE A 56 0.18 29.41 -3.41
C ILE A 56 -0.69 29.73 -2.18
N ILE A 57 -1.32 28.73 -1.58
CA ILE A 57 -2.27 28.89 -0.47
C ILE A 57 -1.55 28.89 0.90
N GLY A 58 -0.26 28.53 0.95
CA GLY A 58 0.57 28.57 2.16
C GLY A 58 0.33 27.40 3.12
N VAL A 59 -0.21 26.27 2.63
CA VAL A 59 -0.50 25.07 3.43
C VAL A 59 0.77 24.23 3.58
N LYS A 60 1.09 23.77 4.81
CA LYS A 60 2.25 22.90 5.08
C LYS A 60 1.95 21.43 4.75
N SER A 61 1.88 21.11 3.46
CA SER A 61 1.68 19.73 2.96
C SER A 61 2.92 18.84 3.14
N THR A 62 2.76 17.51 3.18
CA THR A 62 3.89 16.57 3.33
C THR A 62 4.86 16.64 2.17
N ALA A 63 4.41 16.98 0.97
CA ALA A 63 5.29 17.24 -0.17
C ALA A 63 6.23 18.43 0.07
N ILE A 64 5.79 19.44 0.83
CA ILE A 64 6.60 20.59 1.24
C ILE A 64 7.52 20.20 2.40
N LEU A 65 7.04 19.39 3.35
CA LEU A 65 7.82 18.90 4.50
C LEU A 65 8.97 17.97 4.08
N PHE A 66 8.73 17.07 3.14
CA PHE A 66 9.75 16.13 2.64
C PHE A 66 10.64 16.73 1.55
N GLY A 67 10.18 17.80 0.88
CA GLY A 67 10.98 18.54 -0.10
C GLY A 67 11.55 17.64 -1.19
N ARG A 68 12.88 17.46 -1.21
CA ARG A 68 13.57 16.62 -2.21
C ARG A 68 13.59 15.12 -1.86
N ALA A 69 13.23 14.77 -0.62
CA ALA A 69 13.24 13.41 -0.10
C ALA A 69 11.90 12.68 -0.26
N ASP A 70 10.85 13.36 -0.72
CA ASP A 70 9.52 12.84 -1.06
C ASP A 70 9.57 11.44 -1.70
N ARG A 71 10.32 11.31 -2.80
CA ARG A 71 10.47 10.05 -3.53
C ARG A 71 11.13 8.95 -2.71
N ALA A 72 12.16 9.30 -1.93
CA ALA A 72 12.87 8.33 -1.08
C ALA A 72 11.97 7.84 0.07
N VAL A 73 11.22 8.75 0.69
CA VAL A 73 10.25 8.42 1.75
C VAL A 73 9.17 7.49 1.19
N ILE A 74 8.59 7.81 0.03
CA ILE A 74 7.60 6.93 -0.64
C ILE A 74 8.22 5.56 -0.90
N GLY A 75 9.47 5.50 -1.38
CA GLY A 75 10.17 4.23 -1.63
C GLY A 75 10.37 3.40 -0.37
N VAL A 76 10.77 4.02 0.73
CA VAL A 76 10.92 3.33 2.03
C VAL A 76 9.58 2.81 2.53
N LEU A 77 8.51 3.60 2.44
CA LEU A 77 7.16 3.17 2.84
C LEU A 77 6.65 2.01 1.98
N GLN A 78 6.87 2.06 0.67
CA GLN A 78 6.53 0.97 -0.26
C GLN A 78 7.29 -0.32 0.08
N LEU A 79 8.61 -0.23 0.30
CA LEU A 79 9.42 -1.39 0.67
C LEU A 79 9.04 -1.96 2.04
N ALA A 80 8.75 -1.10 3.01
CA ALA A 80 8.27 -1.53 4.32
C ALA A 80 6.90 -2.22 4.25
N SER A 81 5.99 -1.71 3.42
CA SER A 81 4.70 -2.35 3.15
C SER A 81 4.90 -3.75 2.52
N VAL A 82 5.76 -3.86 1.50
CA VAL A 82 6.10 -5.16 0.87
C VAL A 82 6.71 -6.13 1.88
N ALA A 83 7.63 -5.68 2.73
CA ALA A 83 8.25 -6.52 3.76
C ALA A 83 7.20 -7.08 4.74
N LEU A 84 6.22 -6.26 5.14
CA LEU A 84 5.12 -6.70 5.99
C LEU A 84 4.18 -7.68 5.27
N LEU A 85 3.93 -7.50 3.97
CA LEU A 85 3.13 -8.44 3.17
C LEU A 85 3.83 -9.80 2.97
N VAL A 86 5.15 -9.80 2.84
CA VAL A 86 5.95 -11.03 2.82
C VAL A 86 5.89 -11.72 4.18
N LEU A 87 6.08 -10.97 5.27
CA LEU A 87 5.97 -11.51 6.63
C LEU A 87 4.57 -12.07 6.91
N LEU A 88 3.52 -11.39 6.43
CA LEU A 88 2.14 -11.88 6.49
C LEU A 88 2.01 -13.23 5.80
N GLY A 89 2.53 -13.37 4.58
CA GLY A 89 2.52 -14.65 3.85
C GLY A 89 3.17 -15.78 4.65
N VAL A 90 4.33 -15.51 5.25
CA VAL A 90 5.05 -16.48 6.10
C VAL A 90 4.22 -16.86 7.33
N ARG A 91 3.60 -15.89 8.01
CA ARG A 91 2.81 -16.12 9.23
C ARG A 91 1.50 -16.84 8.96
N ALA A 92 0.87 -16.58 7.81
CA ALA A 92 -0.38 -17.18 7.40
C ALA A 92 -0.21 -18.49 6.60
N GLY A 93 1.03 -18.93 6.34
CA GLY A 93 1.31 -20.15 5.59
C GLY A 93 0.94 -20.08 4.10
N LEU A 94 0.87 -18.87 3.53
CA LEU A 94 0.56 -18.66 2.12
C LEU A 94 1.74 -19.09 1.24
N GLN A 95 1.43 -19.55 0.04
CA GLN A 95 2.35 -20.13 -0.93
C GLN A 95 2.53 -19.21 -2.15
N ASP A 96 2.86 -19.82 -3.29
CA ASP A 96 3.35 -19.15 -4.49
C ASP A 96 2.38 -18.12 -5.07
N ALA A 97 1.06 -18.35 -5.03
CA ALA A 97 0.09 -17.44 -5.63
C ALA A 97 0.04 -16.09 -4.89
N TRP A 98 0.13 -16.12 -3.55
CA TRP A 98 0.29 -14.91 -2.75
C TRP A 98 1.59 -14.16 -3.09
N TYR A 99 2.73 -14.85 -3.09
CA TYR A 99 4.02 -14.21 -3.35
C TYR A 99 4.14 -13.68 -4.78
N PHE A 100 3.48 -14.31 -5.75
CA PHE A 100 3.36 -13.77 -7.10
C PHE A 100 2.60 -12.44 -7.11
N GLY A 101 1.47 -12.35 -6.40
CA GLY A 101 0.73 -11.09 -6.22
C GLY A 101 1.59 -9.99 -5.58
N VAL A 102 2.35 -10.34 -4.53
CA VAL A 102 3.29 -9.41 -3.87
C VAL A 102 4.42 -8.98 -4.82
N ALA A 103 4.96 -9.88 -5.64
CA ALA A 103 5.99 -9.56 -6.62
C ALA A 103 5.47 -8.61 -7.71
N VAL A 104 4.24 -8.80 -8.20
CA VAL A 104 3.59 -7.88 -9.13
C VAL A 104 3.39 -6.51 -8.48
N ALA A 105 2.91 -6.46 -7.23
CA ALA A 105 2.79 -5.21 -6.48
C ALA A 105 4.13 -4.46 -6.34
N LEU A 106 5.23 -5.17 -6.04
CA LEU A 106 6.57 -4.59 -6.00
C LEU A 106 7.00 -4.04 -7.37
N GLY A 107 6.74 -4.77 -8.46
CA GLY A 107 6.99 -4.30 -9.82
C GLY A 107 6.24 -3.01 -10.14
N LEU A 108 4.98 -2.91 -9.72
CA LEU A 108 4.16 -1.69 -9.86
C LEU A 108 4.72 -0.53 -9.02
N PHE A 109 5.22 -0.78 -7.81
CA PHE A 109 5.90 0.25 -7.01
C PHE A 109 7.18 0.76 -7.67
N VAL A 110 7.98 -0.13 -8.26
CA VAL A 110 9.16 0.28 -9.07
C VAL A 110 8.74 1.13 -10.27
N PHE A 111 7.64 0.77 -10.94
CA PHE A 111 7.07 1.58 -12.01
C PHE A 111 6.61 2.96 -11.54
N GLN A 112 5.90 3.04 -10.41
CA GLN A 112 5.50 4.32 -9.79
C GLN A 112 6.73 5.19 -9.49
N GLN A 113 7.78 4.61 -8.90
CA GLN A 113 9.05 5.29 -8.61
C GLN A 113 9.72 5.88 -9.87
N ARG A 114 9.60 5.18 -11.01
CA ARG A 114 10.08 5.70 -12.31
C ARG A 114 9.23 6.86 -12.80
N LEU A 115 7.90 6.76 -12.64
CA LEU A 115 6.95 7.78 -13.09
C LEU A 115 7.15 9.11 -12.35
N ILE A 116 7.32 9.06 -11.02
CA ILE A 116 7.48 10.27 -10.19
C ILE A 116 8.90 10.84 -10.18
N ARG A 117 9.82 10.31 -11.00
CA ARG A 117 11.23 10.73 -11.00
C ARG A 117 11.41 12.23 -11.19
N ASN A 118 10.63 12.80 -12.10
CA ASN A 118 10.68 14.21 -12.46
C ASN A 118 9.70 15.08 -11.66
N ARG A 119 8.80 14.45 -10.88
CA ARG A 119 7.76 15.13 -10.07
C ARG A 119 6.76 15.93 -10.91
N ASP A 120 6.55 15.53 -12.15
CA ASP A 120 5.53 16.12 -13.02
C ASP A 120 4.13 15.78 -12.47
N ARG A 121 3.25 16.77 -12.37
CA ARG A 121 1.90 16.65 -11.80
C ARG A 121 1.12 15.47 -12.39
N ASP A 122 1.07 15.38 -13.71
CA ASP A 122 0.36 14.30 -14.42
C ASP A 122 0.96 12.91 -14.16
N ALA A 123 2.28 12.84 -14.03
CA ALA A 123 2.98 11.58 -13.75
C ALA A 123 2.72 11.11 -12.31
N CYS A 124 2.70 12.03 -11.35
CA CYS A 124 2.31 11.76 -9.97
C CYS A 124 0.85 11.29 -9.87
N PHE A 125 -0.07 11.94 -10.59
CA PHE A 125 -1.47 11.52 -10.61
C PHE A 125 -1.67 10.13 -11.24
N LYS A 126 -0.94 9.82 -12.31
CA LYS A 126 -0.91 8.47 -12.89
C LYS A 126 -0.33 7.44 -11.91
N ALA A 127 0.71 7.80 -11.15
CA ALA A 127 1.31 6.92 -10.14
C ALA A 127 0.34 6.65 -8.99
N PHE A 128 -0.40 7.67 -8.55
CA PHE A 128 -1.49 7.56 -7.58
C PHE A 128 -2.58 6.59 -8.09
N GLY A 129 -3.12 6.81 -9.29
CA GLY A 129 -4.14 5.93 -9.88
C GLY A 129 -3.67 4.49 -10.10
N ASN A 130 -2.37 4.28 -10.37
CA ASN A 130 -1.78 2.94 -10.50
C ASN A 130 -1.92 2.07 -9.24
N ASN A 131 -2.20 2.65 -8.05
CA ASN A 131 -2.41 1.88 -6.83
C ASN A 131 -3.66 0.97 -6.89
N VAL A 132 -4.63 1.25 -7.78
CA VAL A 132 -5.73 0.30 -8.03
C VAL A 132 -5.19 -1.06 -8.50
N TRP A 133 -4.16 -1.07 -9.35
CA TRP A 133 -3.54 -2.29 -9.84
C TRP A 133 -2.73 -3.02 -8.77
N VAL A 134 -2.13 -2.28 -7.83
CA VAL A 134 -1.45 -2.87 -6.67
C VAL A 134 -2.46 -3.62 -5.80
N GLY A 135 -3.59 -2.99 -5.48
CA GLY A 135 -4.67 -3.64 -4.73
C GLY A 135 -5.24 -4.85 -5.46
N PHE A 136 -5.45 -4.74 -6.77
CA PHE A 136 -5.93 -5.84 -7.60
C PHE A 136 -4.94 -7.02 -7.63
N ALA A 137 -3.63 -6.77 -7.75
CA ALA A 137 -2.61 -7.81 -7.74
C ALA A 137 -2.59 -8.60 -6.43
N LEU A 138 -2.66 -7.90 -5.28
CA LEU A 138 -2.73 -8.53 -3.96
C LEU A 138 -4.04 -9.32 -3.77
N PHE A 139 -5.17 -8.74 -4.20
CA PHE A 139 -6.47 -9.40 -4.13
C PHE A 139 -6.52 -10.67 -4.99
N ALA A 140 -6.08 -10.58 -6.25
CA ALA A 140 -6.03 -11.73 -7.15
C ALA A 140 -5.10 -12.83 -6.61
N GLY A 141 -3.92 -12.45 -6.09
CA GLY A 141 -3.00 -13.39 -5.43
C GLY A 141 -3.68 -14.13 -4.27
N ALA A 142 -4.38 -13.41 -3.38
CA ALA A 142 -5.12 -14.01 -2.28
C ALA A 142 -6.27 -14.93 -2.74
N VAL A 143 -7.08 -14.50 -3.72
CA VAL A 143 -8.19 -15.31 -4.26
C VAL A 143 -7.68 -16.61 -4.87
N VAL A 144 -6.60 -16.54 -5.66
CA VAL A 144 -5.99 -17.74 -6.28
C VAL A 144 -5.41 -18.66 -5.20
N GLU A 145 -4.70 -18.11 -4.23
CA GLU A 145 -4.12 -18.85 -3.10
C GLU A 145 -5.19 -19.64 -2.33
N PHE A 146 -6.27 -18.97 -1.91
CA PHE A 146 -7.37 -19.62 -1.18
C PHE A 146 -8.18 -20.57 -2.08
N GLY A 147 -8.32 -20.26 -3.36
CA GLY A 147 -8.95 -21.14 -4.34
C GLY A 147 -8.19 -22.46 -4.52
N MET A 148 -6.86 -22.40 -4.65
CA MET A 148 -5.99 -23.58 -4.76
C MET A 148 -5.98 -24.40 -3.47
N THR A 149 -5.86 -23.72 -2.32
CA THR A 149 -5.89 -24.39 -1.00
C THR A 149 -7.23 -25.10 -0.76
N GLY A 150 -8.34 -24.48 -1.17
CA GLY A 150 -9.67 -25.08 -1.07
C GLY A 150 -9.88 -26.29 -2.00
N ILE A 151 -9.15 -26.37 -3.12
CA ILE A 151 -9.15 -27.53 -4.02
C ILE A 151 -8.29 -28.67 -3.46
N ALA A 152 -7.13 -28.35 -2.86
CA ALA A 152 -6.22 -29.34 -2.29
C ALA A 152 -6.76 -30.08 -1.05
N ASN A 153 -7.70 -29.47 -0.32
CA ASN A 153 -8.35 -30.03 0.87
C ASN A 153 -9.68 -30.77 0.57
N ARG A 154 -10.04 -30.98 -0.69
CA ARG A 154 -11.18 -31.82 -1.12
C ARG A 154 -10.69 -33.18 -1.61
#